data_AF-A0A919K8N1-F1
#
_entry.id   AF-A0A919K8N1-F1
#
_cell.length_a   1.000
_cell.length_b   1.000
_cell.length_c   1.000
_cell.angle_alpha   90.00
_cell.angle_beta   90.00
_cell.angle_gamma   90.00
#
_symmetry.space_group_name_H-M   'P 1'
#
loop_
_entity.id
_entity.type
_entity.pdbx_description
1 polymer ?
#
loop_
_entity_poly.entity_id
_entity_poly.type
_entity_poly.pdbx_seq_one_letter_code
_entity_poly.pdbx_strand_id
1 'polypeptide(L)'
;MSELTVPATPAWRRRLRAAADLTVRVWRHRWFRSTRIAAAVGLVSITAAMIGVMLFAHTGIDVGPFRAEMSLRPTVLGGTEVDIPPLGSLHLDSHRGTLHLKVELGSLDQSRTEALIDNPTAISTAGDRAVDEVTDGVTRLALRTVGLSVLGAVLAAALIFRSVRRTAAAGLTALVVSVGSVGLAAATIRPNAISEPRYEGLLVNAPAVVGDARRIADNYGRYADQLQQIVSNVSRIYTTVSALPVYEPAGNTTRILHVSDLHLNPAAWGLIRTVVQTFDIDAVIDTGDMVDWGSSAETSYVSSIPSTNVPYIYVRGNHDSVAVQAAVGRQRNAVVLDDKLTTVDGLTIAGIGDPQFTPDKSESNTAGDNAGAELLTASGERLVKTIQESGRKVDIALVHDPAMAQPLSGVVPLVLSGHKHKRSVAMLPAPSPPTPDPSASASPSPAPSASAALAAPMPTRLMVEGSTGGAGLRGLENEEPTPLSLSVLYFDENHELKAYDDIELGGTGESNVEMQRNVVGLDDEEKGVTPAPSTPATVSSTPVRRPSR
;
A
#
# COMPACT_ATOMS: atom_id res chain seq x y z
N MET A 1 -22.33 102.95 -44.00
CA MET A 1 -22.46 102.44 -42.63
C MET A 1 -22.78 100.96 -42.70
N SER A 2 -21.80 100.16 -42.29
CA SER A 2 -21.86 98.81 -41.72
C SER A 2 -22.59 97.70 -42.49
N GLU A 3 -21.85 97.06 -43.41
CA GLU A 3 -22.05 95.64 -43.73
C GLU A 3 -21.83 94.79 -42.47
N LEU A 4 -22.89 94.13 -42.00
CA LEU A 4 -22.82 93.11 -40.95
C LEU A 4 -22.17 91.86 -41.53
N THR A 5 -20.89 91.68 -41.22
CA THR A 5 -20.12 90.47 -41.53
C THR A 5 -20.63 89.30 -40.68
N VAL A 6 -21.16 88.28 -41.35
CA VAL A 6 -21.53 86.99 -40.73
C VAL A 6 -20.26 86.31 -40.21
N PRO A 7 -20.18 85.90 -38.93
CA PRO A 7 -18.98 85.28 -38.41
C PRO A 7 -18.74 83.91 -39.07
N ALA A 8 -17.54 83.75 -39.64
CA ALA A 8 -17.11 82.50 -40.25
C ALA A 8 -17.16 81.36 -39.22
N THR A 9 -17.88 80.29 -39.56
CA THR A 9 -17.94 79.09 -38.71
C THR A 9 -16.53 78.58 -38.35
N PRO A 10 -16.22 78.38 -37.06
CA PRO A 10 -14.88 78.03 -36.64
C PRO A 10 -14.48 76.65 -37.16
N ALA A 11 -13.22 76.50 -37.60
CA ALA A 11 -12.71 75.32 -38.30
C ALA A 11 -12.89 73.99 -37.53
N TRP A 12 -12.92 74.04 -36.20
CA TRP A 12 -13.15 72.87 -35.35
C TRP A 12 -14.58 72.30 -35.47
N ARG A 13 -15.61 73.15 -35.67
CA ARG A 13 -16.99 72.68 -35.92
C ARG A 13 -17.14 72.02 -37.28
N ARG A 14 -16.38 72.45 -38.29
CA ARG A 14 -16.32 71.80 -39.61
C ARG A 14 -15.60 70.45 -39.55
N ARG A 15 -14.50 70.35 -38.79
CA ARG A 15 -13.78 69.07 -38.56
C ARG A 15 -14.61 68.06 -37.76
N LEU A 16 -15.34 68.49 -36.73
CA LEU A 16 -16.25 67.61 -35.98
C LEU A 16 -17.42 67.11 -36.83
N ARG A 17 -18.03 67.97 -37.66
CA ARG A 17 -19.07 67.53 -38.61
C ARG A 17 -18.52 66.57 -39.67
N ALA A 18 -17.32 66.82 -40.19
CA ALA A 18 -16.68 65.90 -41.14
C ALA A 18 -16.36 64.53 -40.51
N ALA A 19 -15.88 64.49 -39.25
CA ALA A 19 -15.66 63.25 -38.52
C ALA A 19 -16.97 62.52 -38.16
N ALA A 20 -18.02 63.27 -37.81
CA ALA A 20 -19.37 62.73 -37.59
C ALA A 20 -19.98 62.19 -38.90
N ASP A 21 -19.80 62.87 -40.03
CA ASP A 21 -20.29 62.42 -41.33
C ASP A 21 -19.50 61.23 -41.89
N LEU A 22 -18.20 61.11 -41.57
CA LEU A 22 -17.39 59.93 -41.90
C LEU A 22 -17.80 58.73 -41.06
N THR A 23 -17.99 58.91 -39.75
CA THR A 23 -18.48 57.84 -38.86
C THR A 23 -19.89 57.40 -39.23
N VAL A 24 -20.79 58.32 -39.58
CA VAL A 24 -22.14 58.01 -40.08
C VAL A 24 -22.10 57.33 -41.46
N ARG A 25 -21.20 57.72 -42.38
CA ARG A 25 -21.02 57.03 -43.67
C ARG A 25 -20.48 55.61 -43.51
N VAL A 26 -19.51 55.41 -42.63
CA VAL A 26 -18.97 54.09 -42.29
C VAL A 26 -20.06 53.22 -41.64
N TRP A 27 -20.88 53.78 -40.75
CA TRP A 27 -22.00 53.07 -40.11
C TRP A 27 -23.13 52.69 -41.08
N ARG A 28 -23.36 53.49 -42.13
CA ARG A 28 -24.40 53.25 -43.16
C ARG A 28 -23.91 52.37 -44.32
N HIS A 29 -22.61 52.03 -44.36
CA HIS A 29 -22.07 51.16 -45.40
C HIS A 29 -22.63 49.72 -45.26
N ARG A 30 -23.11 49.12 -46.34
CA ARG A 30 -23.77 47.79 -46.33
C ARG A 30 -22.92 46.69 -45.69
N TRP A 31 -21.60 46.83 -45.77
CA TRP A 31 -20.63 45.96 -45.13
C TRP A 31 -20.66 46.04 -43.60
N PHE A 32 -20.77 47.23 -43.01
CA PHE A 32 -20.81 47.41 -41.56
C PHE A 32 -22.13 46.90 -40.94
N ARG A 33 -23.25 47.04 -41.66
CA ARG A 33 -24.52 46.44 -41.25
C ARG A 33 -24.46 44.91 -41.30
N SER A 34 -23.81 44.35 -42.32
CA SER A 34 -23.69 42.90 -42.50
C SER A 34 -22.77 42.27 -41.46
N THR A 35 -21.63 42.90 -41.15
CA THR A 35 -20.71 42.43 -40.10
C THR A 35 -21.35 42.51 -38.72
N ARG A 36 -22.11 43.57 -38.41
CA ARG A 36 -22.84 43.66 -37.13
C ARG A 36 -23.90 42.58 -36.97
N ILE A 37 -24.66 42.29 -38.03
CA ILE A 37 -25.66 41.23 -38.00
C ILE A 37 -24.99 39.86 -37.86
N ALA A 38 -23.89 39.61 -38.59
CA ALA A 38 -23.12 38.37 -38.45
C ALA A 38 -22.56 38.20 -37.03
N ALA A 39 -21.99 39.25 -36.45
CA ALA A 39 -21.51 39.25 -35.08
C ALA A 39 -22.63 38.99 -34.06
N ALA A 40 -23.80 39.61 -34.25
CA ALA A 40 -24.96 39.37 -33.39
C ALA A 40 -25.47 37.92 -33.50
N VAL A 41 -25.52 37.36 -34.71
CA VAL A 41 -25.90 35.96 -34.93
C VAL A 41 -24.88 35.03 -34.25
N GLY A 42 -23.58 35.27 -34.44
CA GLY A 42 -22.52 34.48 -33.81
C GLY A 42 -22.60 34.52 -32.28
N LEU A 43 -22.75 35.71 -31.69
CA LEU A 43 -22.88 35.89 -30.25
C LEU A 43 -24.09 35.15 -29.70
N VAL A 44 -25.28 35.34 -30.28
CA VAL A 44 -26.50 34.65 -29.86
C VAL A 44 -26.33 33.13 -29.96
N SER A 45 -25.68 32.65 -31.02
CA SER A 45 -25.47 31.22 -31.24
C SER A 45 -24.56 30.61 -30.16
N ILE A 46 -23.44 31.27 -29.86
CA ILE A 46 -22.49 30.82 -28.84
C ILE A 46 -23.12 30.88 -27.45
N THR A 47 -23.81 31.97 -27.11
CA THR A 47 -24.47 32.10 -25.80
C THR A 47 -25.59 31.07 -25.64
N ALA A 48 -26.43 30.87 -26.65
CA ALA A 48 -27.49 29.86 -26.60
C ALA A 48 -26.94 28.44 -26.54
N ALA A 49 -25.84 28.16 -27.26
CA ALA A 49 -25.14 26.88 -27.17
C ALA A 49 -24.58 26.65 -25.75
N MET A 50 -23.88 27.62 -25.16
CA MET A 50 -23.36 27.52 -23.79
C MET A 50 -24.47 27.25 -22.77
N ILE A 51 -25.60 27.97 -22.87
CA ILE A 51 -26.76 27.75 -22.01
C ILE A 51 -27.33 26.33 -22.21
N GLY A 52 -27.41 25.87 -23.46
CA GLY A 52 -27.85 24.52 -23.79
C GLY A 52 -26.97 23.44 -23.16
N VAL A 53 -25.64 23.62 -23.21
CA VAL A 53 -24.69 22.73 -22.54
C VAL A 53 -24.92 22.75 -21.02
N MET A 54 -24.94 23.93 -20.40
CA MET A 54 -25.05 24.04 -18.94
C MET A 54 -26.35 23.45 -18.36
N LEU A 55 -27.45 23.52 -19.10
CA LEU A 55 -28.75 23.05 -18.60
C LEU A 55 -29.02 21.57 -18.89
N PHE A 56 -28.44 21.02 -19.96
CA PHE A 56 -28.90 19.72 -20.46
C PHE A 56 -27.79 18.74 -20.84
N ALA A 57 -26.52 19.13 -20.75
CA ALA A 57 -25.40 18.23 -20.96
C ALA A 57 -25.13 17.40 -19.70
N HIS A 58 -26.11 16.57 -19.31
CA HIS A 58 -25.97 15.57 -18.27
C HIS A 58 -26.62 14.23 -18.69
N THR A 59 -26.06 13.11 -18.23
CA THR A 59 -26.60 11.76 -18.45
C THR A 59 -26.23 10.86 -17.29
N GLY A 60 -27.17 10.02 -16.85
CA GLY A 60 -26.87 8.91 -15.95
C GLY A 60 -26.42 7.69 -16.74
N ILE A 61 -25.39 7.01 -16.25
CA ILE A 61 -24.97 5.70 -16.73
C ILE A 61 -24.73 4.76 -15.55
N ASP A 62 -24.80 3.46 -15.80
CA ASP A 62 -24.35 2.46 -14.85
C ASP A 62 -22.91 2.09 -15.21
N VAL A 63 -22.02 2.03 -14.21
CA VAL A 63 -20.63 1.61 -14.38
C VAL A 63 -20.34 0.54 -13.33
N GLY A 64 -20.36 -0.72 -13.77
CA GLY A 64 -20.30 -1.85 -12.83
C GLY A 64 -21.44 -1.79 -11.80
N PRO A 65 -21.15 -1.84 -10.48
CA PRO A 65 -22.18 -1.73 -9.44
C PRO A 65 -22.54 -0.27 -9.09
N PHE A 66 -21.89 0.73 -9.69
CA PHE A 66 -22.13 2.14 -9.37
C PHE A 66 -23.09 2.78 -10.37
N ARG A 67 -23.91 3.69 -9.88
CA ARG A 67 -24.65 4.62 -10.72
C ARG A 67 -23.85 5.92 -10.85
N ALA A 68 -23.41 6.27 -12.05
CA ALA A 68 -22.64 7.48 -12.31
C ALA A 68 -23.48 8.52 -13.04
N GLU A 69 -23.36 9.79 -12.64
CA GLU A 69 -23.90 10.93 -13.38
C GLU A 69 -22.78 11.69 -14.06
N MET A 70 -22.84 11.80 -15.39
CA MET A 70 -21.86 12.51 -16.20
C MET A 70 -22.43 13.84 -16.65
N SER A 71 -21.64 14.90 -16.61
CA SER A 71 -21.99 16.20 -17.15
C SER A 71 -20.83 16.90 -17.87
N LEU A 72 -21.15 17.72 -18.88
CA LEU A 72 -20.16 18.57 -19.57
C LEU A 72 -20.36 20.03 -19.19
N ARG A 73 -19.27 20.70 -18.85
CA ARG A 73 -19.26 22.14 -18.53
C ARG A 73 -18.36 22.90 -19.49
N PRO A 74 -18.80 24.06 -20.00
CA PRO A 74 -17.93 24.96 -20.76
C PRO A 74 -16.79 25.48 -19.88
N THR A 75 -15.57 25.40 -20.39
CA THR A 75 -14.33 25.81 -19.70
C THR A 75 -13.32 26.34 -20.71
N VAL A 76 -12.22 26.90 -20.23
CA VAL A 76 -11.02 27.20 -21.04
C VAL A 76 -9.92 26.15 -20.84
N LEU A 77 -9.97 25.43 -19.73
CA LEU A 77 -9.07 24.35 -19.36
C LEU A 77 -9.88 23.06 -19.37
N GLY A 78 -9.62 22.20 -20.35
CA GLY A 78 -10.25 20.89 -20.42
C GLY A 78 -9.80 19.97 -19.28
N GLY A 79 -10.34 18.76 -19.26
CA GLY A 79 -10.02 17.77 -18.24
C GLY A 79 -11.24 17.00 -17.78
N THR A 80 -11.02 16.11 -16.83
CA THR A 80 -12.06 15.28 -16.23
C THR A 80 -11.96 15.36 -14.71
N GLU A 81 -13.10 15.46 -14.04
CA GLU A 81 -13.22 15.36 -12.59
C GLU A 81 -14.13 14.17 -12.27
N VAL A 82 -13.67 13.26 -11.43
CA VAL A 82 -14.46 12.12 -10.93
C VAL A 82 -14.69 12.33 -9.44
N ASP A 83 -15.93 12.62 -9.08
CA ASP A 83 -16.37 12.88 -7.71
C ASP A 83 -16.89 11.58 -7.09
N ILE A 84 -16.43 11.24 -5.89
CA ILE A 84 -16.79 10.01 -5.18
C ILE A 84 -17.19 10.39 -3.75
N PRO A 85 -18.42 10.87 -3.51
CA PRO A 85 -18.88 11.24 -2.17
C PRO A 85 -18.99 10.02 -1.23
N PRO A 86 -18.64 10.15 0.06
CA PRO A 86 -18.05 11.31 0.75
C PRO A 86 -16.50 11.33 0.71
N LEU A 87 -15.88 10.46 -0.10
CA LEU A 87 -14.46 10.19 -0.07
C LEU A 87 -13.63 11.34 -0.67
N GLY A 88 -14.16 12.06 -1.65
CA GLY A 88 -13.49 13.19 -2.29
C GLY A 88 -13.51 13.07 -3.82
N SER A 89 -12.59 13.75 -4.49
CA SER A 89 -12.57 13.84 -5.96
C SER A 89 -11.20 13.50 -6.57
N LEU A 90 -11.25 13.05 -7.82
CA LEU A 90 -10.13 12.74 -8.68
C LEU A 90 -10.08 13.74 -9.84
N HIS A 91 -9.00 14.48 -9.96
CA HIS A 91 -8.79 15.45 -11.03
C HIS A 91 -7.82 14.88 -12.06
N LEU A 92 -8.34 14.67 -13.26
CA LEU A 92 -7.65 14.06 -14.38
C LEU A 92 -7.37 15.10 -15.46
N ASP A 93 -6.12 15.17 -15.84
CA ASP A 93 -5.60 15.99 -16.92
C ASP A 93 -5.90 15.35 -18.31
N SER A 94 -7.11 14.84 -18.49
CA SER A 94 -7.47 13.88 -19.54
C SER A 94 -7.41 14.43 -20.96
N HIS A 95 -7.71 15.70 -21.19
CA HIS A 95 -7.69 16.33 -22.51
C HIS A 95 -7.53 17.84 -22.41
N ARG A 96 -7.24 18.49 -23.54
CA ARG A 96 -7.25 19.95 -23.67
C ARG A 96 -8.49 20.38 -24.45
N GLY A 97 -9.06 21.53 -24.13
CA GLY A 97 -10.20 22.03 -24.88
C GLY A 97 -11.10 22.92 -24.06
N THR A 98 -12.30 23.13 -24.60
CA THR A 98 -13.30 24.05 -24.04
C THR A 98 -14.40 23.35 -23.26
N LEU A 99 -14.22 22.07 -22.96
CA LEU A 99 -15.19 21.23 -22.24
C LEU A 99 -14.48 20.55 -21.07
N HIS A 100 -15.13 20.53 -19.92
CA HIS A 100 -14.73 19.77 -18.74
C HIS A 100 -15.77 18.68 -18.51
N LEU A 101 -15.32 17.43 -18.36
CA LEU A 101 -16.19 16.31 -18.03
C LEU A 101 -16.22 16.12 -16.51
N LYS A 102 -17.37 16.29 -15.88
CA LYS A 102 -17.57 15.88 -14.48
C LYS A 102 -18.33 14.56 -14.44
N VAL A 103 -17.83 13.61 -13.66
CA VAL A 103 -18.46 12.32 -13.39
C VAL A 103 -18.68 12.24 -11.89
N GLU A 104 -19.90 12.00 -11.45
CA GLU A 104 -20.23 11.84 -10.03
C GLU A 104 -20.67 10.40 -9.80
N LEU A 105 -19.91 9.66 -8.99
CA LEU A 105 -20.24 8.29 -8.61
C LEU A 105 -21.23 8.36 -7.45
N GLY A 106 -22.46 7.90 -7.71
CA GLY A 106 -23.50 7.77 -6.71
C GLY A 106 -23.43 6.46 -5.92
N SER A 107 -24.55 6.12 -5.30
CA SER A 107 -24.68 4.92 -4.47
C SER A 107 -24.45 3.62 -5.25
N LEU A 108 -23.93 2.61 -4.55
CA LEU A 108 -23.87 1.23 -5.03
C LEU A 108 -25.27 0.65 -5.21
N ASP A 109 -25.49 -0.04 -6.32
CA ASP A 109 -26.67 -0.86 -6.55
C ASP A 109 -26.49 -2.21 -5.85
N GLN A 110 -27.24 -2.41 -4.76
CA GLN A 110 -27.17 -3.63 -3.94
C GLN A 110 -27.30 -4.91 -4.76
N SER A 111 -28.24 -4.96 -5.71
CA SER A 111 -28.52 -6.18 -6.48
C SER A 111 -27.36 -6.55 -7.40
N ARG A 112 -26.68 -5.55 -7.96
CA ARG A 112 -25.48 -5.76 -8.78
C ARG A 112 -24.28 -6.12 -7.93
N THR A 113 -24.11 -5.47 -6.77
CA THR A 113 -23.03 -5.76 -5.83
C THR A 113 -23.10 -7.20 -5.32
N GLU A 114 -24.29 -7.70 -4.96
CA GLU A 114 -24.48 -9.10 -4.54
C GLU A 114 -24.08 -10.07 -5.65
N ALA A 115 -24.48 -9.81 -6.90
CA ALA A 115 -24.11 -10.63 -8.05
C ALA A 115 -22.59 -10.66 -8.35
N LEU A 116 -21.85 -9.65 -7.88
CA LEU A 116 -20.39 -9.55 -7.98
C LEU A 116 -19.65 -10.33 -6.89
N ILE A 117 -20.25 -10.51 -5.71
CA ILE A 117 -19.64 -11.21 -4.56
C ILE A 117 -19.65 -12.73 -4.77
N ASP A 118 -20.73 -13.27 -5.34
CA ASP A 118 -20.95 -14.71 -5.46
C ASP A 118 -20.22 -15.36 -6.65
N ASN A 119 -19.58 -14.56 -7.51
CA ASN A 119 -18.95 -15.06 -8.74
C ASN A 119 -17.61 -14.35 -9.06
N PRO A 120 -16.46 -15.03 -8.89
CA PRO A 120 -15.15 -14.47 -9.19
C PRO A 120 -14.98 -13.98 -10.64
N THR A 121 -15.67 -14.61 -11.60
CA THR A 121 -15.64 -14.20 -13.02
C THR A 121 -16.47 -12.95 -13.29
N ALA A 122 -17.46 -12.64 -12.46
CA ALA A 122 -18.28 -11.44 -12.60
C ALA A 122 -17.46 -10.17 -12.34
N ILE A 123 -16.46 -10.22 -11.45
CA ILE A 123 -15.56 -9.10 -11.16
C ILE A 123 -14.70 -8.77 -12.39
N SER A 124 -14.07 -9.78 -13.01
CA SER A 124 -13.27 -9.57 -14.22
C SER A 124 -14.12 -9.04 -15.38
N THR A 125 -15.30 -9.61 -15.59
CA THR A 125 -16.19 -9.18 -16.68
C THR A 125 -16.82 -7.80 -16.41
N ALA A 126 -17.06 -7.42 -15.16
CA ALA A 126 -17.51 -6.08 -14.82
C ALA A 126 -16.43 -5.03 -15.10
N GLY A 127 -15.15 -5.36 -14.85
CA GLY A 127 -14.02 -4.52 -15.24
C GLY A 127 -13.94 -4.30 -16.75
N ASP A 128 -14.06 -5.38 -17.54
CA ASP A 128 -14.04 -5.30 -19.01
C ASP A 128 -15.20 -4.46 -19.56
N ARG A 129 -16.42 -4.66 -19.03
CA ARG A 129 -17.62 -3.92 -19.47
C ARG A 129 -17.63 -2.46 -19.04
N ALA A 130 -17.02 -2.11 -17.91
CA ALA A 130 -17.02 -0.74 -17.40
C ALA A 130 -16.40 0.25 -18.42
N VAL A 131 -15.38 -0.17 -19.17
CA VAL A 131 -14.75 0.66 -20.20
C VAL A 131 -15.73 0.95 -21.34
N ASP A 132 -16.45 -0.08 -21.82
CA ASP A 132 -17.45 0.05 -22.87
C ASP A 132 -18.64 0.91 -22.41
N GLU A 133 -19.11 0.70 -21.17
CA GLU A 133 -20.19 1.47 -20.54
C GLU A 133 -19.86 2.96 -20.42
N VAL A 134 -18.64 3.29 -19.97
CA VAL A 134 -18.15 4.67 -19.89
C VAL A 134 -18.00 5.27 -21.29
N THR A 135 -17.47 4.52 -22.25
CA THR A 135 -17.27 4.99 -23.63
C THR A 135 -18.60 5.30 -24.32
N ASP A 136 -19.60 4.44 -24.18
CA ASP A 136 -20.96 4.68 -24.69
C ASP A 136 -21.61 5.88 -23.98
N GLY A 137 -21.45 5.98 -22.65
CA GLY A 137 -21.93 7.10 -21.86
C GLY A 137 -21.39 8.45 -22.32
N VAL A 138 -20.07 8.57 -22.47
CA VAL A 138 -19.42 9.80 -22.95
C VAL A 138 -19.83 10.12 -24.39
N THR A 139 -19.92 9.12 -25.26
CA THR A 139 -20.34 9.29 -26.66
C THR A 139 -21.78 9.82 -26.73
N ARG A 140 -22.69 9.21 -25.97
CA ARG A 140 -24.09 9.64 -25.87
C ARG A 140 -24.22 11.05 -25.32
N LEU A 141 -23.44 11.38 -24.28
CA LEU A 141 -23.38 12.72 -23.71
C LEU A 141 -22.90 13.75 -24.75
N ALA A 142 -21.84 13.44 -25.49
CA ALA A 142 -21.30 14.32 -26.52
C ALA A 142 -22.32 14.59 -27.65
N LEU A 143 -22.94 13.53 -28.19
CA LEU A 143 -23.97 13.64 -29.22
C LEU A 143 -25.18 14.45 -28.75
N ARG A 144 -25.66 14.17 -27.53
CA ARG A 144 -26.76 14.92 -26.91
C ARG A 144 -26.40 16.40 -26.74
N THR A 145 -25.18 16.69 -26.31
CA THR A 145 -24.67 18.05 -26.11
C THR A 145 -24.63 18.83 -27.42
N VAL A 146 -24.12 18.22 -28.51
CA VAL A 146 -24.13 18.83 -29.84
C VAL A 146 -25.56 19.10 -30.30
N GLY A 147 -26.46 18.11 -30.18
CA GLY A 147 -27.86 18.24 -30.58
C GLY A 147 -28.60 19.37 -29.85
N LEU A 148 -28.46 19.43 -28.52
CA LEU A 148 -29.12 20.43 -27.69
C LEU A 148 -28.53 21.82 -27.86
N SER A 149 -27.22 21.93 -28.10
CA SER A 149 -26.57 23.21 -28.40
C SER A 149 -27.07 23.79 -29.72
N VAL A 150 -27.16 22.97 -30.77
CA VAL A 150 -27.69 23.39 -32.07
C VAL A 150 -29.17 23.76 -31.97
N LEU A 151 -29.97 22.94 -31.27
CA LEU A 151 -31.40 23.21 -31.06
C LEU A 151 -31.61 24.53 -30.31
N GLY A 152 -30.87 24.75 -29.22
CA GLY A 152 -30.92 25.98 -28.44
C GLY A 152 -30.58 27.21 -29.28
N ALA A 153 -29.52 27.14 -30.07
CA ALA A 153 -29.13 28.23 -30.98
C ALA A 153 -30.18 28.50 -32.07
N VAL A 154 -30.75 27.46 -32.67
CA VAL A 154 -31.82 27.58 -33.68
C VAL A 154 -33.06 28.23 -33.10
N LEU A 155 -33.52 27.78 -31.92
CA LEU A 155 -34.71 28.33 -31.26
C LEU A 155 -34.49 29.80 -30.86
N ALA A 156 -33.35 30.12 -30.24
CA ALA A 156 -33.02 31.49 -29.85
C ALA A 156 -32.93 32.41 -31.08
N ALA A 157 -32.24 31.98 -32.14
CA ALA A 157 -32.11 32.76 -33.37
C ALA A 157 -33.44 32.93 -34.11
N ALA A 158 -34.30 31.91 -34.11
CA ALA A 158 -35.64 31.99 -34.68
C ALA A 158 -36.52 33.03 -33.94
N LEU A 159 -36.49 33.04 -32.60
CA LEU A 159 -37.21 34.02 -31.80
C LEU A 159 -36.69 35.45 -32.01
N ILE A 160 -35.36 35.63 -31.96
CA ILE A 160 -34.73 36.96 -31.96
C ILE A 160 -34.73 37.58 -33.36
N PHE A 161 -34.29 36.83 -34.37
CA PHE A 161 -34.06 37.37 -35.71
C PHE A 161 -35.22 37.13 -36.68
N ARG A 162 -36.13 36.19 -36.38
CA ARG A 162 -37.32 35.85 -37.18
C ARG A 162 -37.00 35.67 -38.67
N SER A 163 -35.86 35.05 -38.98
CA SER A 163 -35.33 34.93 -40.35
C SER A 163 -34.68 33.59 -40.58
N VAL A 164 -35.19 32.82 -41.54
CA VAL A 164 -34.71 31.48 -41.89
C VAL A 164 -33.20 31.45 -42.16
N ARG A 165 -32.68 32.42 -42.93
CA ARG A 165 -31.24 32.49 -43.26
C ARG A 165 -30.37 32.69 -42.02
N ARG A 166 -30.81 33.53 -41.08
CA ARG A 166 -30.04 33.83 -39.86
C ARG A 166 -30.13 32.69 -38.86
N THR A 167 -31.29 32.04 -38.77
CA THR A 167 -31.48 30.82 -37.99
C THR A 167 -30.63 29.67 -38.51
N ALA A 168 -30.55 29.49 -39.84
CA ALA A 168 -29.66 28.49 -40.45
C ALA A 168 -28.19 28.79 -40.18
N ALA A 169 -27.76 30.05 -40.32
CA ALA A 169 -26.39 30.46 -39.98
C ALA A 169 -26.07 30.25 -38.49
N ALA A 170 -27.03 30.52 -37.59
CA ALA A 170 -26.88 30.28 -36.16
C ALA A 170 -26.72 28.79 -35.83
N GLY A 171 -27.58 27.94 -36.40
CA GLY A 171 -27.50 26.49 -36.25
C GLY A 171 -26.17 25.92 -36.78
N LEU A 172 -25.72 26.38 -37.96
CA LEU A 172 -24.43 25.98 -38.50
C LEU A 172 -23.26 26.44 -37.61
N THR A 173 -23.32 27.65 -37.07
CA THR A 173 -22.30 28.18 -36.16
C THR A 173 -22.23 27.34 -34.88
N ALA A 174 -23.38 27.05 -34.26
CA ALA A 174 -23.45 26.20 -33.08
C ALA A 174 -22.97 24.77 -33.35
N LEU A 175 -23.28 24.22 -34.53
CA LEU A 175 -22.80 22.89 -34.95
C LEU A 175 -21.27 22.88 -35.07
N VAL A 176 -20.69 23.81 -35.82
CA VAL A 176 -19.24 23.90 -36.00
C VAL A 176 -18.52 24.10 -34.68
N VAL A 177 -19.03 24.98 -33.81
CA VAL A 177 -18.44 25.21 -32.48
C VAL A 177 -18.54 23.97 -31.60
N SER A 178 -19.72 23.34 -31.50
CA SER A 178 -19.91 22.18 -30.60
C SER A 178 -19.13 20.96 -31.08
N VAL A 179 -19.17 20.66 -32.38
CA VAL A 179 -18.39 19.56 -32.98
C VAL A 179 -16.89 19.86 -32.88
N GLY A 180 -16.48 21.12 -33.08
CA GLY A 180 -15.09 21.55 -32.91
C GLY A 180 -14.61 21.37 -31.47
N SER A 181 -15.44 21.71 -30.47
CA SER A 181 -15.11 21.54 -29.05
C SER A 181 -14.97 20.07 -28.66
N VAL A 182 -15.92 19.22 -29.06
CA VAL A 182 -15.86 17.76 -28.81
C VAL A 182 -14.69 17.13 -29.59
N GLY A 183 -14.49 17.51 -30.84
CA GLY A 183 -13.40 17.01 -31.68
C GLY A 183 -12.02 17.40 -31.15
N LEU A 184 -11.86 18.62 -30.62
CA LEU A 184 -10.63 19.07 -29.97
C LEU A 184 -10.36 18.28 -28.69
N ALA A 185 -11.39 18.05 -27.86
CA ALA A 185 -11.28 17.21 -26.69
C ALA A 185 -10.82 15.80 -27.07
N ALA A 186 -11.48 15.15 -28.04
CA ALA A 186 -11.14 13.83 -28.54
C ALA A 186 -9.71 13.75 -29.13
N ALA A 187 -9.31 14.74 -29.92
CA ALA A 187 -7.99 14.79 -30.56
C ALA A 187 -6.83 15.03 -29.58
N THR A 188 -7.12 15.53 -28.37
CA THR A 188 -6.11 15.86 -27.36
C THR A 188 -6.20 14.96 -26.13
N ILE A 189 -6.92 13.85 -26.22
CA ILE A 189 -6.99 12.84 -25.15
C ILE A 189 -5.58 12.38 -24.80
N ARG A 190 -5.30 12.36 -23.49
CA ARG A 190 -4.09 11.84 -22.85
C ARG A 190 -4.47 10.60 -22.06
N PRO A 191 -4.33 9.38 -22.63
CA PRO A 191 -4.71 8.14 -21.94
C PRO A 191 -3.98 7.93 -20.61
N ASN A 192 -2.73 8.40 -20.53
CA ASN A 192 -1.89 8.27 -19.33
C ASN A 192 -2.38 9.10 -18.13
N ALA A 193 -3.30 10.07 -18.33
CA ALA A 193 -3.78 10.93 -17.25
C ALA A 193 -4.50 10.15 -16.14
N ILE A 194 -5.06 8.98 -16.45
CA ILE A 194 -5.71 8.07 -15.47
C ILE A 194 -4.72 7.61 -14.40
N SER A 195 -3.44 7.54 -14.74
CA SER A 195 -2.41 7.03 -13.83
C SER A 195 -1.66 8.10 -13.07
N GLU A 196 -1.88 9.38 -13.39
CA GLU A 196 -1.31 10.51 -12.66
C GLU A 196 -2.43 11.47 -12.23
N PRO A 197 -3.46 10.99 -11.50
CA PRO A 197 -4.52 11.86 -11.05
C PRO A 197 -4.07 12.73 -9.88
N ARG A 198 -4.74 13.88 -9.72
CA ARG A 198 -4.65 14.69 -8.51
C ARG A 198 -5.83 14.37 -7.61
N TYR A 199 -5.55 13.99 -6.37
CA TYR A 199 -6.55 13.61 -5.38
C TYR A 199 -6.90 14.79 -4.47
N GLU A 200 -8.17 14.90 -4.10
CA GLU A 200 -8.65 15.81 -3.06
C GLU A 200 -9.51 15.05 -2.03
N GLY A 201 -9.63 15.58 -0.81
CA GLY A 201 -10.41 14.96 0.26
C GLY A 201 -9.73 13.75 0.91
N LEU A 202 -10.53 12.78 1.37
CA LEU A 202 -10.05 11.54 2.00
C LEU A 202 -9.32 10.62 0.98
N LEU A 203 -9.53 10.86 -0.32
CA LEU A 203 -8.85 10.13 -1.39
C LEU A 203 -7.35 10.47 -1.53
N VAL A 204 -6.83 11.49 -0.84
CA VAL A 204 -5.39 11.80 -0.85
C VAL A 204 -4.55 10.61 -0.35
N ASN A 205 -5.13 9.79 0.54
CA ASN A 205 -4.49 8.58 1.06
C ASN A 205 -4.77 7.33 0.23
N ALA A 206 -5.61 7.41 -0.82
CA ALA A 206 -6.03 6.25 -1.62
C ALA A 206 -4.88 5.52 -2.34
N PRO A 207 -3.82 6.20 -2.87
CA PRO A 207 -2.68 5.51 -3.47
C PRO A 207 -1.95 4.56 -2.50
N ALA A 208 -2.00 4.84 -1.19
CA ALA A 208 -1.40 3.99 -0.17
C ALA A 208 -2.21 2.70 0.08
N VAL A 209 -3.52 2.72 -0.19
CA VAL A 209 -4.45 1.59 0.05
C VAL A 209 -4.65 0.75 -1.20
N VAL A 210 -4.66 1.36 -2.38
CA VAL A 210 -4.90 0.71 -3.67
C VAL A 210 -3.68 0.97 -4.55
N GLY A 211 -2.63 0.15 -4.37
CA GLY A 211 -1.41 0.28 -5.15
C GLY A 211 -1.67 0.29 -6.67
N ASP A 212 -0.87 1.07 -7.40
CA ASP A 212 -1.08 1.40 -8.83
C ASP A 212 -1.36 0.19 -9.75
N ALA A 213 -2.31 0.38 -10.67
CA ALA A 213 -2.65 -0.57 -11.74
C ALA A 213 -1.50 -0.81 -12.76
N ARG A 214 -0.36 -0.12 -12.64
CA ARG A 214 0.90 -0.46 -13.34
C ARG A 214 1.54 -1.76 -12.82
N ARG A 215 1.12 -2.27 -11.64
CA ARG A 215 1.67 -3.50 -11.05
C ARG A 215 1.48 -4.74 -11.93
N ILE A 216 0.48 -4.83 -12.80
CA ILE A 216 0.23 -6.06 -13.59
C ILE A 216 1.32 -6.27 -14.66
N ALA A 217 1.86 -5.20 -15.25
CA ALA A 217 2.98 -5.28 -16.20
C ALA A 217 4.35 -5.36 -15.49
N ASP A 218 4.53 -4.64 -14.37
CA ASP A 218 5.74 -4.72 -13.55
C ASP A 218 5.90 -6.08 -12.82
N ASN A 219 4.81 -6.83 -12.65
CA ASN A 219 4.85 -8.17 -12.07
C ASN A 219 5.65 -9.17 -12.90
N TYR A 220 5.75 -9.00 -14.22
CA TYR A 220 6.58 -9.87 -15.07
C TYR A 220 8.08 -9.57 -14.90
N GLY A 221 8.44 -8.30 -14.74
CA GLY A 221 9.81 -7.88 -14.37
C GLY A 221 10.19 -8.38 -12.98
N ARG A 222 9.32 -8.17 -11.98
CA ARG A 222 9.51 -8.68 -10.62
C ARG A 222 9.55 -10.21 -10.54
N TYR A 223 8.81 -10.94 -11.38
CA TYR A 223 8.90 -12.40 -11.42
C TYR A 223 10.26 -12.88 -11.95
N ALA A 224 10.81 -12.18 -12.96
CA ALA A 224 12.16 -12.44 -13.46
C ALA A 224 13.24 -12.06 -12.42
N ASP A 225 13.07 -10.93 -11.72
CA ASP A 225 13.97 -10.51 -10.64
C ASP A 225 13.88 -11.45 -9.43
N GLN A 226 12.69 -11.90 -9.06
CA GLN A 226 12.45 -12.89 -8.00
C GLN A 226 13.06 -14.25 -8.35
N LEU A 227 12.99 -14.68 -9.62
CA LEU A 227 13.67 -15.91 -10.06
C LEU A 227 15.20 -15.76 -10.03
N GLN A 228 15.73 -14.61 -10.45
CA GLN A 228 17.16 -14.32 -10.34
C GLN A 228 17.62 -14.25 -8.87
N GLN A 229 16.82 -13.64 -7.99
CA GLN A 229 17.07 -13.59 -6.55
C GLN A 229 17.00 -14.97 -5.92
N ILE A 230 16.02 -15.82 -6.24
CA ILE A 230 15.95 -17.20 -5.73
C ILE A 230 17.19 -17.99 -6.17
N VAL A 231 17.57 -17.92 -7.45
CA VAL A 231 18.76 -18.65 -7.96
C VAL A 231 20.06 -18.10 -7.35
N SER A 232 20.19 -16.77 -7.22
CA SER A 232 21.36 -16.13 -6.59
C SER A 232 21.44 -16.44 -5.09
N ASN A 233 20.33 -16.34 -4.37
CA ASN A 233 20.26 -16.59 -2.93
C ASN A 233 20.53 -18.08 -2.62
N VAL A 234 19.99 -19.01 -3.41
CA VAL A 234 20.28 -20.45 -3.30
C VAL A 234 21.77 -20.72 -3.51
N SER A 235 22.36 -20.17 -4.58
CA SER A 235 23.79 -20.36 -4.84
C SER A 235 24.67 -19.79 -3.73
N ARG A 236 24.28 -18.68 -3.11
CA ARG A 236 25.06 -17.97 -2.09
C ARG A 236 24.91 -18.60 -0.71
N ILE A 237 23.70 -18.96 -0.29
CA ILE A 237 23.47 -19.70 0.95
C ILE A 237 24.27 -21.00 0.91
N TYR A 238 24.25 -21.73 -0.22
CA TYR A 238 25.03 -22.95 -0.38
C TYR A 238 26.55 -22.73 -0.23
N THR A 239 27.10 -21.66 -0.82
CA THR A 239 28.53 -21.33 -0.67
C THR A 239 28.90 -20.87 0.74
N THR A 240 28.02 -20.15 1.44
CA THR A 240 28.29 -19.65 2.79
C THR A 240 28.17 -20.76 3.83
N VAL A 241 27.17 -21.65 3.72
CA VAL A 241 27.05 -22.85 4.57
C VAL A 241 28.32 -23.72 4.48
N SER A 242 28.92 -23.80 3.29
CA SER A 242 30.18 -24.54 3.08
C SER A 242 31.40 -23.90 3.75
N ALA A 243 31.31 -22.63 4.18
CA ALA A 243 32.39 -21.86 4.79
C ALA A 243 32.25 -21.68 6.31
N LEU A 244 31.11 -22.09 6.90
CA LEU A 244 30.89 -21.99 8.33
C LEU A 244 31.79 -22.99 9.12
N PRO A 245 32.20 -22.65 10.35
CA PRO A 245 32.87 -23.58 11.24
C PRO A 245 32.07 -24.88 11.36
N VAL A 246 32.77 -26.01 11.33
CA VAL A 246 32.20 -27.36 11.34
C VAL A 246 31.56 -27.66 12.70
N TYR A 247 30.34 -27.15 12.90
CA TYR A 247 29.36 -27.84 13.71
C TYR A 247 28.64 -28.79 12.77
N GLU A 248 29.02 -30.07 12.80
CA GLU A 248 28.21 -31.15 12.22
C GLU A 248 27.12 -31.47 13.25
N PRO A 249 25.84 -31.12 12.97
CA PRO A 249 24.75 -31.53 13.83
C PRO A 249 24.79 -33.06 13.90
N ALA A 250 24.72 -33.63 15.11
CA ALA A 250 24.51 -35.06 15.25
C ALA A 250 23.25 -35.44 14.44
N GLY A 251 23.16 -36.67 13.93
CA GLY A 251 22.09 -37.08 13.01
C GLY A 251 20.65 -37.02 13.55
N ASN A 252 20.42 -36.46 14.75
CA ASN A 252 19.15 -36.30 15.43
C ASN A 252 19.02 -34.86 16.00
N THR A 253 19.14 -33.84 15.15
CA THR A 253 19.02 -32.42 15.53
C THR A 253 17.75 -31.84 14.92
N THR A 254 16.87 -31.30 15.77
CA THR A 254 15.69 -30.54 15.32
C THR A 254 16.11 -29.12 14.93
N ARG A 255 15.66 -28.67 13.75
CA ARG A 255 16.01 -27.37 13.16
C ARG A 255 14.77 -26.51 13.04
N ILE A 256 14.79 -25.36 13.69
CA ILE A 256 13.67 -24.41 13.70
C ILE A 256 14.09 -23.14 12.98
N LEU A 257 13.29 -22.69 12.03
CA LEU A 257 13.43 -21.38 11.42
C LEU A 257 12.61 -20.36 12.22
N HIS A 258 13.27 -19.37 12.84
CA HIS A 258 12.61 -18.23 13.47
C HIS A 258 12.50 -17.08 12.46
N VAL A 259 11.27 -16.60 12.28
CA VAL A 259 10.93 -15.42 11.48
C VAL A 259 10.03 -14.49 12.29
N SER A 260 10.02 -13.22 11.89
CA SER A 260 9.14 -12.21 12.49
C SER A 260 9.00 -11.00 11.58
N ASP A 261 7.96 -10.19 11.79
CA ASP A 261 7.83 -8.86 11.22
C ASP A 261 7.92 -8.89 9.68
N LEU A 262 7.05 -9.70 9.06
CA LEU A 262 6.98 -9.93 7.61
C LEU A 262 6.38 -8.72 6.87
N HIS A 263 5.48 -7.95 7.49
CA HIS A 263 4.90 -6.69 6.99
C HIS A 263 4.52 -6.73 5.50
N LEU A 264 3.72 -7.73 5.10
CA LEU A 264 3.27 -7.95 3.73
C LEU A 264 4.36 -8.10 2.65
N ASN A 265 5.63 -8.28 3.01
CA ASN A 265 6.69 -8.37 2.00
C ASN A 265 6.56 -9.69 1.21
N PRO A 266 6.25 -9.67 -0.10
CA PRO A 266 6.07 -10.89 -0.88
C PRO A 266 7.37 -11.67 -1.08
N ALA A 267 8.53 -11.03 -0.96
CA ALA A 267 9.83 -11.69 -1.09
C ALA A 267 10.15 -12.61 0.11
N ALA A 268 9.57 -12.33 1.29
CA ALA A 268 9.80 -13.12 2.51
C ALA A 268 9.45 -14.60 2.30
N TRP A 269 8.32 -14.91 1.64
CA TRP A 269 7.93 -16.30 1.37
C TRP A 269 8.94 -17.08 0.50
N GLY A 270 9.57 -16.41 -0.47
CA GLY A 270 10.61 -17.01 -1.30
C GLY A 270 11.87 -17.33 -0.50
N LEU A 271 12.27 -16.40 0.37
CA LEU A 271 13.40 -16.57 1.28
C LEU A 271 13.13 -17.70 2.30
N ILE A 272 11.97 -17.69 2.96
CA ILE A 272 11.56 -18.74 3.91
C ILE A 272 11.61 -20.11 3.26
N ARG A 273 11.02 -20.30 2.07
CA ARG A 273 11.09 -21.58 1.35
C ARG A 273 12.53 -22.01 1.03
N THR A 274 13.36 -21.06 0.63
CA THR A 274 14.77 -21.32 0.30
C THR A 274 15.51 -21.82 1.53
N VAL A 275 15.34 -21.16 2.67
CA VAL A 275 15.99 -21.56 3.93
C VAL A 275 15.43 -22.89 4.43
N VAL A 276 14.11 -23.08 4.39
CA VAL A 276 13.47 -24.35 4.76
C VAL A 276 14.06 -25.52 3.99
N GLN A 277 14.19 -25.38 2.67
CA GLN A 277 14.75 -26.43 1.81
C GLN A 277 16.26 -26.61 2.00
N THR A 278 17.01 -25.52 2.15
CA THR A 278 18.48 -25.58 2.17
C THR A 278 19.01 -26.10 3.50
N PHE A 279 18.35 -25.75 4.60
CA PHE A 279 18.75 -26.15 5.95
C PHE A 279 17.97 -27.34 6.48
N ASP A 280 17.06 -27.94 5.70
CA ASP A 280 16.21 -29.06 6.12
C ASP A 280 15.48 -28.73 7.43
N ILE A 281 14.76 -27.61 7.43
CA ILE A 281 14.07 -27.07 8.60
C ILE A 281 12.87 -27.96 8.92
N ASP A 282 12.70 -28.31 10.19
CA ASP A 282 11.60 -29.16 10.67
C ASP A 282 10.31 -28.37 10.94
N ALA A 283 10.42 -27.10 11.34
CA ALA A 283 9.28 -26.19 11.46
C ALA A 283 9.69 -24.71 11.41
N VAL A 284 8.73 -23.87 11.06
CA VAL A 284 8.85 -22.40 11.10
C VAL A 284 8.13 -21.88 12.34
N ILE A 285 8.81 -21.05 13.13
CA ILE A 285 8.23 -20.24 14.20
C ILE A 285 8.17 -18.79 13.73
N ASP A 286 6.96 -18.23 13.71
CA ASP A 286 6.67 -16.86 13.37
C ASP A 286 6.19 -16.10 14.61
N THR A 287 6.97 -15.09 15.03
CA THR A 287 6.65 -14.27 16.20
C THR A 287 5.76 -13.08 15.93
N GLY A 288 5.10 -13.00 14.78
CA GLY A 288 4.00 -12.06 14.50
C GLY A 288 4.36 -10.91 13.57
N ASP A 289 3.40 -10.00 13.38
CA ASP A 289 3.46 -8.88 12.42
C ASP A 289 3.59 -9.36 10.97
N MET A 290 2.62 -10.19 10.55
CA MET A 290 2.50 -10.63 9.16
C MET A 290 2.06 -9.53 8.22
N VAL A 291 1.18 -8.64 8.70
CA VAL A 291 0.56 -7.59 7.90
C VAL A 291 0.83 -6.18 8.47
N ASP A 292 0.57 -5.14 7.69
CA ASP A 292 0.81 -3.75 8.14
C ASP A 292 -0.38 -3.15 8.91
N TRP A 293 -1.61 -3.42 8.46
CA TRP A 293 -2.82 -2.76 8.97
C TRP A 293 -3.80 -3.66 9.72
N GLY A 294 -3.62 -4.98 9.68
CA GLY A 294 -4.51 -5.95 10.32
C GLY A 294 -5.90 -6.06 9.66
N SER A 295 -6.08 -5.53 8.45
CA SER A 295 -7.35 -5.49 7.73
C SER A 295 -7.72 -6.83 7.12
N SER A 296 -9.02 -7.03 6.83
CA SER A 296 -9.49 -8.25 6.16
C SER A 296 -8.93 -8.41 4.74
N ALA A 297 -8.63 -7.31 4.04
CA ALA A 297 -8.05 -7.33 2.71
C ALA A 297 -6.64 -7.94 2.68
N GLU A 298 -5.89 -7.78 3.77
CA GLU A 298 -4.51 -8.28 3.90
C GLU A 298 -4.45 -9.78 4.23
N THR A 299 -5.56 -10.40 4.63
CA THR A 299 -5.62 -11.83 4.98
C THR A 299 -5.24 -12.76 3.82
N SER A 300 -5.27 -12.28 2.58
CA SER A 300 -4.79 -13.06 1.44
C SER A 300 -3.30 -13.41 1.53
N TYR A 301 -2.48 -12.57 2.19
CA TYR A 301 -1.03 -12.76 2.33
C TYR A 301 -0.67 -14.10 3.01
N VAL A 302 -1.44 -14.48 4.04
CA VAL A 302 -1.19 -15.70 4.82
C VAL A 302 -1.52 -16.99 4.06
N SER A 303 -2.15 -16.89 2.88
CA SER A 303 -2.44 -18.04 2.02
C SER A 303 -1.18 -18.70 1.44
N SER A 304 -0.02 -18.09 1.62
CA SER A 304 1.28 -18.65 1.22
C SER A 304 1.91 -19.58 2.26
N ILE A 305 1.40 -19.62 3.50
CA ILE A 305 1.91 -20.49 4.58
C ILE A 305 1.99 -21.98 4.15
N PRO A 306 0.99 -22.55 3.42
CA PRO A 306 1.06 -23.92 2.91
C PRO A 306 2.25 -24.23 2.00
N SER A 307 2.94 -23.21 1.47
CA SER A 307 4.09 -23.35 0.57
C SER A 307 5.40 -23.64 1.30
N THR A 308 5.47 -23.50 2.64
CA THR A 308 6.64 -23.88 3.44
C THR A 308 6.80 -25.40 3.55
N ASN A 309 5.71 -26.16 3.39
CA ASN A 309 5.64 -27.63 3.49
C ASN A 309 6.02 -28.24 4.86
N VAL A 310 6.24 -27.40 5.87
CA VAL A 310 6.55 -27.80 7.25
C VAL A 310 5.54 -27.15 8.20
N PRO A 311 5.38 -27.63 9.45
CA PRO A 311 4.57 -26.94 10.46
C PRO A 311 4.94 -25.47 10.59
N TYR A 312 3.93 -24.60 10.66
CA TYR A 312 4.08 -23.15 10.77
C TYR A 312 3.43 -22.68 12.08
N ILE A 313 4.24 -22.42 13.10
CA ILE A 313 3.79 -22.03 14.43
C ILE A 313 3.79 -20.52 14.51
N TYR A 314 2.70 -19.93 14.94
CA TYR A 314 2.48 -18.49 14.88
C TYR A 314 1.91 -17.94 16.19
N VAL A 315 2.44 -16.80 16.64
CA VAL A 315 1.79 -15.91 17.62
C VAL A 315 1.42 -14.60 16.94
N ARG A 316 0.32 -13.99 17.39
CA ARG A 316 -0.17 -12.71 16.85
C ARG A 316 0.75 -11.55 17.26
N GLY A 317 1.12 -10.69 16.31
CA GLY A 317 1.81 -9.43 16.59
C GLY A 317 0.86 -8.25 16.80
N ASN A 318 1.39 -7.05 17.07
CA ASN A 318 0.56 -5.87 17.33
C ASN A 318 -0.04 -5.26 16.04
N HIS A 319 0.44 -5.65 14.85
CA HIS A 319 -0.17 -5.28 13.57
C HIS A 319 -1.18 -6.34 13.05
N ASP A 320 -1.19 -7.52 13.65
CA ASP A 320 -2.07 -8.60 13.24
C ASP A 320 -3.39 -8.54 14.03
N SER A 321 -4.51 -8.44 13.32
CA SER A 321 -5.82 -8.50 13.97
C SER A 321 -6.24 -9.93 14.28
N VAL A 322 -7.31 -10.07 15.08
CA VAL A 322 -7.97 -11.38 15.29
C VAL A 322 -8.44 -12.00 13.96
N ALA A 323 -8.77 -11.18 12.96
CA ALA A 323 -9.14 -11.67 11.63
C ALA A 323 -7.95 -12.26 10.88
N VAL A 324 -6.76 -11.65 10.99
CA VAL A 324 -5.50 -12.17 10.45
C VAL A 324 -5.13 -13.48 11.16
N GLN A 325 -5.16 -13.51 12.48
CA GLN A 325 -4.94 -14.73 13.26
C GLN A 325 -5.88 -15.86 12.84
N ALA A 326 -7.17 -15.56 12.66
CA ALA A 326 -8.15 -16.54 12.18
C ALA A 326 -7.85 -17.01 10.75
N ALA A 327 -7.30 -16.15 9.89
CA ALA A 327 -6.87 -16.51 8.55
C ALA A 327 -5.63 -17.41 8.56
N VAL A 328 -4.68 -17.18 9.47
CA VAL A 328 -3.52 -18.06 9.71
C VAL A 328 -4.02 -19.42 10.17
N GLY A 329 -4.92 -19.47 11.16
CA GLY A 329 -5.49 -20.72 11.68
C GLY A 329 -6.32 -21.53 10.66
N ARG A 330 -6.68 -20.94 9.51
CA ARG A 330 -7.33 -21.68 8.40
C ARG A 330 -6.33 -22.37 7.48
N GLN A 331 -5.03 -22.09 7.58
CA GLN A 331 -4.01 -22.71 6.73
C GLN A 331 -3.70 -24.13 7.21
N ARG A 332 -3.58 -25.06 6.27
CA ARG A 332 -3.52 -26.52 6.54
C ARG A 332 -2.37 -26.98 7.45
N ASN A 333 -1.27 -26.24 7.47
CA ASN A 333 -0.04 -26.55 8.22
C ASN A 333 0.26 -25.52 9.31
N ALA A 334 -0.66 -24.58 9.58
CA ALA A 334 -0.47 -23.56 10.59
C ALA A 334 -0.99 -23.97 11.97
N VAL A 335 -0.27 -23.58 13.01
CA VAL A 335 -0.66 -23.73 14.41
C VAL A 335 -0.57 -22.36 15.09
N VAL A 336 -1.73 -21.79 15.40
CA VAL A 336 -1.83 -20.52 16.13
C VAL A 336 -1.72 -20.79 17.63
N LEU A 337 -0.74 -20.16 18.28
CA LEU A 337 -0.61 -20.12 19.73
C LEU A 337 -1.15 -18.79 20.27
N ASP A 338 -2.18 -18.89 21.10
CA ASP A 338 -2.78 -17.76 21.81
C ASP A 338 -3.30 -18.32 23.13
N ASP A 339 -2.47 -18.25 24.18
CA ASP A 339 -2.62 -19.00 25.44
C ASP A 339 -2.65 -20.52 25.22
N LYS A 340 -1.77 -21.03 24.35
CA LYS A 340 -1.74 -22.45 23.95
C LYS A 340 -0.35 -23.02 23.84
N LEU A 341 -0.30 -24.36 23.82
CA LEU A 341 0.90 -25.14 23.59
C LEU A 341 0.76 -26.02 22.34
N THR A 342 1.89 -26.29 21.70
CA THR A 342 2.03 -27.30 20.64
C THR A 342 3.31 -28.09 20.82
N THR A 343 3.51 -29.12 19.99
CA THR A 343 4.72 -29.94 20.00
C THR A 343 5.17 -30.25 18.59
N VAL A 344 6.46 -30.07 18.32
CA VAL A 344 7.10 -30.36 17.05
C VAL A 344 8.36 -31.14 17.34
N ASP A 345 8.49 -32.34 16.79
CA ASP A 345 9.69 -33.17 16.96
C ASP A 345 10.18 -33.28 18.42
N GLY A 346 9.23 -33.46 19.35
CA GLY A 346 9.49 -33.51 20.79
C GLY A 346 9.56 -32.15 21.50
N LEU A 347 9.95 -31.07 20.82
CA LEU A 347 9.99 -29.71 21.38
C LEU A 347 8.60 -29.24 21.79
N THR A 348 8.41 -28.91 23.06
CA THR A 348 7.16 -28.32 23.55
C THR A 348 7.25 -26.79 23.50
N ILE A 349 6.33 -26.18 22.74
CA ILE A 349 6.30 -24.75 22.47
C ILE A 349 5.02 -24.17 23.06
N ALA A 350 5.12 -23.08 23.82
CA ALA A 350 3.98 -22.33 24.34
C ALA A 350 3.98 -20.91 23.75
N GLY A 351 2.82 -20.30 23.55
CA GLY A 351 2.76 -18.93 23.03
C GLY A 351 1.48 -18.21 23.36
N ILE A 352 1.57 -16.88 23.34
CA ILE A 352 0.45 -15.95 23.51
C ILE A 352 0.56 -14.83 22.47
N GLY A 353 -0.57 -14.40 21.91
CA GLY A 353 -0.58 -13.26 21.01
C GLY A 353 -0.32 -11.95 21.75
N ASP A 354 0.20 -10.95 21.04
CA ASP A 354 0.32 -9.60 21.55
C ASP A 354 -1.06 -9.10 22.02
N PRO A 355 -1.16 -8.52 23.24
CA PRO A 355 -2.40 -7.96 23.74
C PRO A 355 -2.73 -6.61 23.08
N GLN A 356 -1.78 -5.96 22.41
CA GLN A 356 -1.94 -4.69 21.74
C GLN A 356 -2.36 -4.89 20.27
N PHE A 357 -3.06 -3.89 19.73
CA PHE A 357 -3.32 -3.78 18.30
C PHE A 357 -3.06 -2.32 17.90
N THR A 358 -1.88 -2.07 17.33
CA THR A 358 -1.35 -0.74 17.01
C THR A 358 -0.77 -0.68 15.59
N PRO A 359 -1.58 -0.94 14.55
CA PRO A 359 -1.13 -0.93 13.15
C PRO A 359 -0.68 0.44 12.62
N ASP A 360 -1.11 1.53 13.28
CA ASP A 360 -0.76 2.90 12.97
C ASP A 360 0.17 3.47 14.05
N LYS A 361 1.42 3.77 13.68
CA LYS A 361 2.43 4.39 14.55
C LYS A 361 2.51 5.92 14.37
N SER A 362 1.71 6.51 13.47
CA SER A 362 1.69 7.96 13.21
C SER A 362 0.88 8.74 14.24
N GLU A 363 -0.02 8.07 14.96
CA GLU A 363 -0.57 8.58 16.19
C GLU A 363 0.33 8.16 17.34
N SER A 364 1.14 9.10 17.86
CA SER A 364 1.55 9.02 19.26
C SER A 364 0.26 8.93 20.08
N ASN A 365 -0.07 7.71 20.49
CA ASN A 365 -1.30 7.37 21.18
C ASN A 365 -1.18 7.94 22.60
N THR A 366 -1.43 9.25 22.74
CA THR A 366 -1.26 10.04 23.97
C THR A 366 -2.17 9.57 25.12
N ALA A 367 -3.01 8.55 24.89
CA ALA A 367 -3.83 7.86 25.86
C ALA A 367 -3.32 6.46 26.28
N GLY A 368 -2.19 5.96 25.75
CA GLY A 368 -1.76 4.55 25.92
C GLY A 368 -0.37 4.31 26.52
N ASP A 369 0.50 5.32 26.57
CA ASP A 369 1.95 5.12 26.79
C ASP A 369 2.33 4.55 28.19
N ASN A 370 1.45 4.65 29.19
CA ASN A 370 1.65 4.03 30.51
C ASN A 370 0.88 2.71 30.71
N ALA A 371 -0.13 2.42 29.89
CA ALA A 371 -0.91 1.18 29.99
C ALA A 371 -0.23 0.01 29.25
N GLY A 372 0.57 0.31 28.21
CA GLY A 372 1.23 -0.71 27.39
C GLY A 372 2.16 -1.64 28.19
N ALA A 373 3.07 -1.09 29.00
CA ALA A 373 4.06 -1.91 29.72
C ALA A 373 3.43 -2.87 30.76
N GLU A 374 2.39 -2.43 31.48
CA GLU A 374 1.66 -3.26 32.42
C GLU A 374 0.87 -4.36 31.70
N LEU A 375 0.21 -4.03 30.57
CA LEU A 375 -0.48 -5.00 29.74
C LEU A 375 0.45 -6.08 29.16
N LEU A 376 1.62 -5.68 28.65
CA LEU A 376 2.63 -6.59 28.12
C LEU A 376 3.17 -7.52 29.22
N THR A 377 3.46 -6.97 30.40
CA THR A 377 3.88 -7.76 31.57
C THR A 377 2.80 -8.75 31.99
N ALA A 378 1.55 -8.30 32.14
CA ALA A 378 0.43 -9.16 32.50
C ALA A 378 0.17 -10.27 31.47
N SER A 379 0.45 -10.00 30.19
CA SER A 379 0.37 -11.00 29.12
C SER A 379 1.45 -12.08 29.27
N GLY A 380 2.67 -11.69 29.61
CA GLY A 380 3.75 -12.63 29.95
C GLY A 380 3.40 -13.49 31.18
N GLU A 381 2.86 -12.88 32.23
CA GLU A 381 2.39 -13.60 33.44
C GLU A 381 1.26 -14.59 33.12
N ARG A 382 0.35 -14.23 32.21
CA ARG A 382 -0.69 -15.14 31.74
C ARG A 382 -0.09 -16.35 31.03
N LEU A 383 0.91 -16.16 30.18
CA LEU A 383 1.59 -17.27 29.53
C LEU A 383 2.32 -18.16 30.55
N VAL A 384 2.96 -17.60 31.58
CA VAL A 384 3.55 -18.38 32.70
C VAL A 384 2.50 -19.27 33.36
N LYS A 385 1.31 -18.72 33.64
CA LYS A 385 0.20 -19.49 34.21
C LYS A 385 -0.23 -20.63 33.28
N THR A 386 -0.39 -20.35 31.98
CA THR A 386 -0.71 -21.36 30.95
C THR A 386 0.33 -22.49 30.94
N ILE A 387 1.62 -22.15 31.05
CA ILE A 387 2.72 -23.13 31.10
C ILE A 387 2.62 -23.99 32.36
N GLN A 388 2.47 -23.36 33.54
CA GLN A 388 2.41 -24.07 34.82
C GLN A 388 1.19 -24.99 34.92
N GLU A 389 0.02 -24.52 34.47
CA GLU A 389 -1.22 -25.30 34.47
C GLU A 389 -1.18 -26.48 33.49
N SER A 390 -0.34 -26.41 32.46
CA SER A 390 -0.15 -27.52 31.51
C SER A 390 0.51 -28.74 32.15
N GLY A 391 1.29 -28.56 33.21
CA GLY A 391 2.09 -29.62 33.85
C GLY A 391 3.19 -30.22 32.97
N ARG A 392 3.50 -29.60 31.82
CA ARG A 392 4.52 -30.06 30.86
C ARG A 392 5.78 -29.19 30.96
N LYS A 393 6.95 -29.79 30.72
CA LYS A 393 8.18 -29.03 30.46
C LYS A 393 8.00 -28.29 29.12
N VAL A 394 8.19 -26.97 29.12
CA VAL A 394 8.14 -26.13 27.93
C VAL A 394 9.56 -25.73 27.56
N ASP A 395 9.94 -25.98 26.31
CA ASP A 395 11.29 -25.75 25.80
C ASP A 395 11.42 -24.36 25.16
N ILE A 396 10.33 -23.84 24.56
CA ILE A 396 10.30 -22.53 23.90
C ILE A 396 9.01 -21.78 24.26
N ALA A 397 9.12 -20.52 24.66
CA ALA A 397 7.97 -19.60 24.77
C ALA A 397 7.99 -18.54 23.66
N LEU A 398 6.83 -18.25 23.10
CA LEU A 398 6.65 -17.28 22.02
C LEU A 398 5.84 -16.08 22.52
N VAL A 399 6.39 -14.89 22.32
CA VAL A 399 5.74 -13.59 22.55
C VAL A 399 6.12 -12.65 21.40
N HIS A 400 5.30 -11.65 21.09
CA HIS A 400 5.66 -10.71 20.01
C HIS A 400 6.59 -9.59 20.52
N ASP A 401 6.14 -8.76 21.47
CA ASP A 401 7.01 -7.73 22.06
C ASP A 401 7.94 -8.34 23.12
N PRO A 402 9.27 -8.12 23.05
CA PRO A 402 10.22 -8.58 24.07
C PRO A 402 9.91 -8.09 25.50
N ALA A 403 9.16 -7.00 25.68
CA ALA A 403 8.72 -6.54 26.99
C ALA A 403 7.79 -7.55 27.71
N MET A 404 7.15 -8.46 26.97
CA MET A 404 6.36 -9.56 27.52
C MET A 404 7.24 -10.68 28.11
N ALA A 405 8.55 -10.68 27.86
CA ALA A 405 9.42 -11.82 28.15
C ALA A 405 9.85 -11.92 29.63
N GLN A 406 9.92 -10.80 30.36
CA GLN A 406 10.49 -10.79 31.72
C GLN A 406 9.82 -11.79 32.70
N PRO A 407 8.48 -11.96 32.72
CA PRO A 407 7.83 -12.97 33.56
C PRO A 407 8.23 -14.42 33.26
N LEU A 408 8.70 -14.71 32.04
CA LEU A 408 9.09 -16.06 31.60
C LEU A 408 10.50 -16.44 32.08
N SER A 409 11.25 -15.52 32.69
CA SER A 409 12.57 -15.78 33.26
C SER A 409 12.50 -16.87 34.32
N GLY A 410 13.33 -17.91 34.20
CA GLY A 410 13.34 -19.06 35.09
C GLY A 410 12.20 -20.06 34.87
N VAL A 411 11.29 -19.81 33.92
CA VAL A 411 10.15 -20.70 33.61
C VAL A 411 10.45 -21.58 32.39
N VAL A 412 11.13 -21.02 31.39
CA VAL A 412 11.53 -21.70 30.15
C VAL A 412 12.99 -21.41 29.81
N PRO A 413 13.69 -22.27 29.05
CA PRO A 413 15.09 -22.01 28.70
C PRO A 413 15.23 -20.98 27.56
N LEU A 414 14.22 -20.83 26.70
CA LEU A 414 14.25 -19.95 25.53
C LEU A 414 12.92 -19.21 25.34
N VAL A 415 13.02 -17.90 25.08
CA VAL A 415 11.93 -17.03 24.63
C VAL A 415 12.29 -16.48 23.26
N LEU A 416 11.37 -16.60 22.30
CA LEU A 416 11.49 -16.01 20.98
C LEU A 416 10.52 -14.84 20.85
N SER A 417 10.99 -13.72 20.29
CA SER A 417 10.18 -12.53 20.04
C SER A 417 10.58 -11.75 18.79
N GLY A 418 9.86 -10.68 18.48
CA GLY A 418 10.09 -9.80 17.32
C GLY A 418 9.89 -8.32 17.67
N HIS A 419 9.06 -7.64 16.88
CA HIS A 419 8.51 -6.29 17.10
C HIS A 419 9.51 -5.12 16.95
N LYS A 420 10.76 -5.30 17.39
CA LYS A 420 11.77 -4.22 17.39
C LYS A 420 12.46 -4.03 16.04
N HIS A 421 12.22 -4.92 15.06
CA HIS A 421 12.91 -4.96 13.76
C HIS A 421 14.44 -4.98 13.87
N LYS A 422 14.96 -5.37 15.03
CA LYS A 422 16.38 -5.33 15.35
C LYS A 422 16.72 -6.58 16.15
N ARG A 423 17.56 -7.42 15.54
CA ARG A 423 18.01 -8.65 16.16
C ARG A 423 18.75 -8.37 17.47
N SER A 424 18.44 -9.13 18.50
CA SER A 424 19.23 -9.14 19.74
C SER A 424 19.09 -10.46 20.48
N VAL A 425 20.17 -10.87 21.14
CA VAL A 425 20.19 -12.06 22.00
C VAL A 425 20.68 -11.65 23.38
N ALA A 426 19.90 -11.96 24.41
CA ALA A 426 20.22 -11.61 25.78
C ALA A 426 19.79 -12.72 26.75
N MET A 427 20.43 -12.79 27.91
CA MET A 427 19.92 -13.57 29.02
C MET A 427 18.97 -12.70 29.83
N LEU A 428 17.77 -13.21 30.11
CA LEU A 428 16.82 -12.49 30.96
C LEU A 428 17.39 -12.37 32.37
N PRO A 429 17.24 -11.20 33.03
CA PRO A 429 17.52 -11.07 34.45
C PRO A 429 16.75 -12.11 35.25
N ALA A 430 17.37 -12.64 36.31
CA ALA A 430 16.72 -13.55 37.23
C ALA A 430 15.39 -12.96 37.76
N PRO A 431 14.40 -13.79 38.11
CA PRO A 431 13.14 -13.33 38.66
C PRO A 431 13.38 -12.39 39.84
N SER A 432 12.74 -11.23 39.85
CA SER A 432 12.82 -10.33 41.00
C SER A 432 12.11 -11.00 42.20
N PRO A 433 12.75 -11.11 43.37
CA PRO A 433 12.06 -11.64 44.55
C PRO A 433 10.86 -10.73 44.88
N PRO A 434 9.74 -11.30 45.36
CA PRO A 434 8.57 -10.49 45.72
C PRO A 434 8.97 -9.47 46.79
N THR A 435 8.61 -8.21 46.56
CA THR A 435 8.76 -7.14 47.55
C THR A 435 8.00 -7.55 48.82
N PRO A 436 8.64 -7.60 50.01
CA PRO A 436 7.94 -7.97 51.24
C PRO A 436 6.78 -7.01 51.47
N ASP A 437 5.59 -7.56 51.72
CA ASP A 437 4.41 -6.77 52.07
C ASP A 437 4.71 -5.99 53.37
N PRO A 438 4.74 -4.65 53.35
CA PRO A 438 5.01 -3.85 54.53
C PRO A 438 3.90 -3.95 55.58
N SER A 439 2.75 -4.56 55.26
CA SER A 439 1.63 -4.80 56.17
C SER A 439 1.65 -6.19 56.83
N ALA A 440 2.56 -7.09 56.43
CA ALA A 440 2.75 -8.38 57.07
C ALA A 440 3.51 -8.19 58.40
N SER A 441 2.74 -8.00 59.49
CA SER A 441 3.29 -7.99 60.85
C SER A 441 4.09 -9.26 61.13
N ALA A 442 5.33 -9.09 61.58
CA ALA A 442 6.26 -10.15 61.94
C ALA A 442 5.66 -11.07 63.02
N SER A 443 5.14 -12.22 62.59
CA SER A 443 4.97 -13.39 63.45
C SER A 443 6.08 -14.38 63.12
N PRO A 444 6.83 -14.91 64.11
CA PRO A 444 7.87 -15.89 63.84
C PRO A 444 7.21 -17.23 63.51
N SER A 445 6.98 -17.49 62.23
CA SER A 445 6.72 -18.85 61.74
C SER A 445 8.03 -19.63 61.67
N PRO A 446 8.02 -20.95 61.95
CA PRO A 446 9.23 -21.74 62.08
C PRO A 446 10.01 -21.79 60.77
N ALA A 447 11.33 -21.86 60.88
CA ALA A 447 12.25 -21.91 59.75
C ALA A 447 11.81 -22.95 58.70
N PRO A 448 11.84 -22.62 57.39
CA PRO A 448 11.55 -23.59 56.36
C PRO A 448 12.55 -24.74 56.43
N SER A 449 12.05 -25.96 56.35
CA SER A 449 12.85 -27.17 56.34
C SER A 449 13.86 -27.12 55.18
N ALA A 450 15.12 -27.48 55.44
CA ALA A 450 16.25 -27.46 54.51
C ALA A 450 16.15 -28.52 53.37
N SER A 451 14.96 -28.79 52.85
CA SER A 451 14.68 -29.76 51.78
C SER A 451 14.09 -29.13 50.51
N ALA A 452 13.76 -27.84 50.50
CA ALA A 452 13.52 -27.11 49.27
C ALA A 452 14.82 -26.38 48.90
N ALA A 453 15.86 -27.14 48.55
CA ALA A 453 16.96 -26.55 47.81
C ALA A 453 16.35 -25.97 46.55
N LEU A 454 16.25 -24.64 46.48
CA LEU A 454 15.91 -23.93 45.25
C LEU A 454 16.88 -24.47 44.20
N ALA A 455 16.37 -25.28 43.26
CA ALA A 455 17.08 -25.50 42.02
C ALA A 455 17.42 -24.11 41.49
N ALA A 456 18.71 -23.85 41.23
CA ALA A 456 19.14 -22.58 40.69
C ALA A 456 18.23 -22.26 39.49
N PRO A 457 17.60 -21.06 39.43
CA PRO A 457 16.64 -20.75 38.39
C PRO A 457 17.30 -21.00 37.02
N MET A 458 16.63 -21.77 36.18
CA MET A 458 17.13 -22.08 34.85
C MET A 458 17.37 -20.77 34.10
N PRO A 459 18.56 -20.55 33.52
CA PRO A 459 18.84 -19.32 32.82
C PRO A 459 18.00 -19.26 31.53
N THR A 460 17.21 -18.20 31.38
CA THR A 460 16.34 -18.00 30.21
C THR A 460 17.00 -17.09 29.20
N ARG A 461 17.12 -17.54 27.95
CA ARG A 461 17.57 -16.72 26.83
C ARG A 461 16.39 -16.07 26.13
N LEU A 462 16.48 -14.78 25.84
CA LEU A 462 15.59 -14.06 24.93
C LEU A 462 16.31 -13.87 23.59
N MET A 463 15.66 -14.28 22.51
CA MET A 463 16.08 -13.97 21.13
C MET A 463 14.99 -13.13 20.48
N VAL A 464 15.33 -11.88 20.19
CA VAL A 464 14.50 -10.96 19.41
C VAL A 464 14.96 -11.07 17.96
N GLU A 465 14.06 -11.45 17.06
CA GLU A 465 14.34 -11.48 15.63
C GLU A 465 14.43 -10.06 15.06
N GLY A 466 15.14 -9.93 13.94
CA GLY A 466 15.06 -8.73 13.12
C GLY A 466 13.71 -8.67 12.36
N SER A 467 13.73 -8.17 11.14
CA SER A 467 12.55 -8.16 10.26
C SER A 467 12.79 -9.07 9.06
N THR A 468 12.08 -10.20 9.01
CA THR A 468 12.08 -11.08 7.83
C THR A 468 11.45 -10.40 6.62
N GLY A 469 10.59 -9.40 6.85
CA GLY A 469 9.99 -8.56 5.83
C GLY A 469 10.77 -7.30 5.45
N GLY A 470 11.89 -6.98 6.10
CA GLY A 470 12.61 -5.71 5.85
C GLY A 470 11.72 -4.47 6.05
N ALA A 471 10.84 -4.48 7.05
CA ALA A 471 9.81 -3.46 7.31
C ALA A 471 8.76 -3.25 6.18
N GLY A 472 8.59 -4.25 5.30
CA GLY A 472 7.53 -4.22 4.28
C GLY A 472 7.75 -3.17 3.20
N LEU A 473 6.65 -2.70 2.58
CA LEU A 473 6.72 -1.63 1.58
C LEU A 473 7.12 -0.28 2.21
N ARG A 474 6.87 -0.08 3.51
CA ARG A 474 7.28 1.11 4.27
C ARG A 474 8.80 1.20 4.42
N GLY A 475 9.51 0.06 4.39
CA GLY A 475 10.98 0.02 4.35
C GLY A 475 11.59 0.71 3.13
N LEU A 476 10.81 0.99 2.06
CA LEU A 476 11.24 1.77 0.90
C LEU A 476 11.16 3.29 1.11
N GLU A 477 10.52 3.75 2.19
CA GLU A 477 10.39 5.18 2.53
C GLU A 477 11.58 5.69 3.36
N ASN A 478 12.37 4.78 3.94
CA ASN A 478 13.56 5.12 4.72
C ASN A 478 14.78 5.37 3.83
N GLU A 479 15.69 6.25 4.27
CA GLU A 479 16.95 6.54 3.55
C GLU A 479 17.86 5.30 3.45
N GLU A 480 17.78 4.39 4.43
CA GLU A 480 18.47 3.09 4.42
C GLU A 480 17.43 1.95 4.54
N PRO A 481 17.47 0.95 3.63
CA PRO A 481 16.50 -0.14 3.63
C PRO A 481 16.79 -1.10 4.79
N THR A 482 15.76 -1.47 5.56
CA THR A 482 15.88 -2.46 6.64
C THR A 482 16.27 -3.83 6.04
N PRO A 483 17.34 -4.48 6.55
CA PRO A 483 17.78 -5.77 6.02
C PRO A 483 16.77 -6.87 6.34
N LEU A 484 16.65 -7.85 5.45
CA LEU A 484 15.84 -9.04 5.71
C LEU A 484 16.62 -9.95 6.67
N SER A 485 15.98 -10.32 7.77
CA SER A 485 16.61 -11.09 8.86
C SER A 485 15.76 -12.29 9.27
N LEU A 486 16.41 -13.42 9.48
CA LEU A 486 15.85 -14.66 10.02
C LEU A 486 16.96 -15.49 10.66
N SER A 487 16.61 -16.36 11.62
CA SER A 487 17.58 -17.20 12.31
C SER A 487 17.21 -18.69 12.26
N VAL A 488 18.20 -19.55 12.04
CA VAL A 488 18.03 -21.02 12.12
C VAL A 488 18.54 -21.50 13.47
N LEU A 489 17.70 -22.17 14.24
CA LEU A 489 17.99 -22.67 15.59
C LEU A 489 18.19 -24.19 15.57
N TYR A 490 19.21 -24.68 16.26
CA TYR A 490 19.57 -26.10 16.31
C TYR A 490 19.40 -26.66 17.72
N PHE A 491 18.52 -27.65 17.87
CA PHE A 491 18.22 -28.32 19.14
C PHE A 491 18.72 -29.77 19.12
N ASP A 492 19.29 -30.23 20.23
CA ASP A 492 19.69 -31.63 20.38
C ASP A 492 18.51 -32.54 20.76
N GLU A 493 18.79 -33.84 20.89
CA GLU A 493 17.84 -34.87 21.33
C GLU A 493 17.25 -34.65 22.74
N ASN A 494 17.86 -33.77 23.55
CA ASN A 494 17.37 -33.38 24.88
C ASN A 494 16.57 -32.07 24.83
N HIS A 495 16.30 -31.55 23.62
CA HIS A 495 15.60 -30.31 23.35
C HIS A 495 16.34 -29.06 23.84
N GLU A 496 17.67 -29.11 23.92
CA GLU A 496 18.50 -27.98 24.31
C GLU A 496 19.06 -27.26 23.07
N LEU A 497 18.96 -25.92 23.05
CA LEU A 497 19.53 -25.09 21.99
C LEU A 497 21.07 -25.14 22.02
N LYS A 498 21.68 -25.67 20.96
CA LYS A 498 23.14 -25.82 20.84
C LYS A 498 23.79 -24.78 19.95
N ALA A 499 23.10 -24.32 18.92
CA ALA A 499 23.60 -23.29 18.02
C ALA A 499 22.45 -22.52 17.38
N TYR A 500 22.77 -21.36 16.82
CA TYR A 500 21.90 -20.66 15.89
C TYR A 500 22.71 -19.96 14.80
N ASP A 501 22.17 -19.95 13.58
CA ASP A 501 22.74 -19.23 12.46
C ASP A 501 21.89 -17.99 12.20
N ASP A 502 22.49 -16.81 12.31
CA ASP A 502 21.85 -15.56 11.92
C ASP A 502 22.06 -15.36 10.42
N ILE A 503 20.97 -15.11 9.71
CA ILE A 503 20.97 -14.86 8.27
C ILE A 503 20.47 -13.44 8.07
N GLU A 504 21.24 -12.66 7.33
CA GLU A 504 20.92 -11.29 6.96
C GLU A 504 21.13 -11.09 5.46
N LEU A 505 20.13 -10.53 4.80
CA LEU A 505 20.22 -10.11 3.41
C LEU A 505 20.05 -8.61 3.37
N GLY A 506 20.91 -7.93 2.62
CA GLY A 506 20.77 -6.49 2.37
C GLY A 506 19.35 -6.18 1.89
N GLY A 507 18.82 -5.03 2.31
CA GLY A 507 17.44 -4.62 2.03
C GLY A 507 17.13 -4.53 0.54
N THR A 508 15.87 -4.23 0.18
CA THR A 508 15.39 -4.25 -1.22
C THR A 508 16.34 -3.51 -2.18
N GLY A 509 17.10 -4.24 -3.01
CA GLY A 509 18.04 -3.69 -3.98
C GLY A 509 19.53 -3.96 -3.69
N GLU A 510 19.87 -4.46 -2.50
CA GLU A 510 21.24 -4.83 -2.12
C GLU A 510 21.52 -6.32 -2.37
N SER A 511 22.79 -6.66 -2.61
CA SER A 511 23.21 -8.00 -3.04
C SER A 511 24.14 -8.72 -2.06
N ASN A 512 24.18 -8.27 -0.80
CA ASN A 512 25.00 -8.87 0.24
C ASN A 512 24.16 -9.84 1.08
N VAL A 513 24.70 -11.03 1.32
CA VAL A 513 24.16 -12.02 2.25
C VAL A 513 25.23 -12.23 3.31
N GLU A 514 24.90 -11.95 4.55
CA GLU A 514 25.73 -12.22 5.71
C GLU A 514 25.12 -13.38 6.49
N MET A 515 25.99 -14.29 6.94
CA MET A 515 25.56 -15.41 7.77
C MET A 515 26.57 -15.61 8.88
N GLN A 516 26.08 -15.70 10.10
CA GLN A 516 26.92 -15.88 11.28
C GLN A 516 26.42 -17.05 12.12
N ARG A 517 27.28 -18.05 12.29
CA ARG A 517 27.02 -19.18 13.20
C ARG A 517 27.43 -18.83 14.62
N ASN A 518 26.50 -19.01 15.55
CA ASN A 518 26.70 -18.82 16.98
C ASN A 518 26.51 -20.15 17.71
N VAL A 519 27.56 -20.66 18.34
CA VAL A 519 27.48 -21.87 19.18
C VAL A 519 27.19 -21.46 20.62
N VAL A 520 26.19 -22.09 21.22
CA VAL A 520 25.77 -21.82 22.60
C VAL A 520 26.77 -22.45 23.57
N GLY A 521 27.33 -21.63 24.47
CA GLY A 521 28.25 -22.09 25.52
C GLY A 521 29.74 -22.03 25.16
N LEU A 522 30.10 -21.43 24.01
CA LEU A 522 31.48 -21.03 23.71
C LEU A 522 31.68 -19.54 24.07
N ASP A 523 32.75 -19.24 24.82
CA ASP A 523 33.11 -17.88 25.20
C ASP A 523 33.61 -17.07 23.99
N ASP A 524 33.46 -15.74 24.04
CA ASP A 524 33.73 -14.83 22.92
C ASP A 524 35.19 -14.84 22.42
N GLU A 525 36.14 -15.35 23.20
CA GLU A 525 37.56 -15.47 22.84
C GLU A 525 37.83 -16.53 21.75
N GLU A 526 36.97 -17.55 21.58
CA GLU A 526 37.10 -18.56 20.51
C GLU A 526 36.34 -18.20 19.21
N LYS A 527 35.56 -17.11 19.21
CA LYS A 527 34.79 -16.63 18.03
C LYS A 527 35.64 -15.89 16.99
N GLY A 528 36.93 -15.70 17.24
CA GLY A 528 37.85 -14.90 16.43
C GLY A 528 38.34 -15.58 15.15
N VAL A 529 37.45 -15.86 14.19
CA VAL A 529 37.83 -15.95 12.76
C VAL A 529 36.76 -15.23 11.93
N THR A 530 36.90 -13.91 11.81
CA THR A 530 36.13 -13.11 10.86
C THR A 530 36.52 -13.51 9.43
N PRO A 531 35.60 -13.94 8.55
CA PRO A 531 35.91 -14.04 7.12
C PRO A 531 36.18 -12.64 6.59
N ALA A 532 37.33 -12.44 5.94
CA ALA A 532 37.66 -11.18 5.29
C ALA A 532 36.62 -10.84 4.20
N PRO A 533 36.28 -9.55 3.99
CA PRO A 533 35.36 -9.15 2.94
C PRO A 533 35.93 -9.58 1.58
N SER A 534 35.21 -10.44 0.87
CA SER A 534 35.55 -10.82 -0.50
C SER A 534 35.41 -9.60 -1.42
N THR A 535 36.55 -9.06 -1.83
CA THR A 535 36.64 -7.96 -2.79
C THR A 535 36.08 -8.43 -4.15
N PRO A 536 35.31 -7.60 -4.89
CA PRO A 536 34.83 -7.99 -6.21
C PRO A 536 36.01 -8.19 -7.16
N ALA A 537 36.14 -9.38 -7.75
CA ALA A 537 37.14 -9.63 -8.78
C ALA A 537 36.79 -8.80 -10.03
N THR A 538 37.62 -7.80 -10.32
CA THR A 538 37.58 -7.04 -11.58
C THR A 538 37.80 -7.99 -12.75
N VAL A 539 36.74 -8.26 -13.52
CA VAL A 539 36.85 -9.04 -14.75
C VAL A 539 37.50 -8.16 -15.82
N SER A 540 38.81 -8.34 -16.06
CA SER A 540 39.49 -7.71 -17.20
C SER A 540 38.89 -8.22 -18.51
N SER A 541 38.16 -7.35 -19.20
CA SER A 541 37.69 -7.57 -20.57
C SER A 541 38.89 -7.71 -21.51
N THR A 542 39.13 -8.92 -22.02
CA THR A 542 40.07 -9.15 -23.13
C THR A 542 39.34 -8.86 -24.44
N PRO A 543 39.85 -8.00 -25.35
CA PRO A 543 39.13 -7.68 -26.57
C PRO A 543 39.21 -8.85 -27.57
N VAL A 544 38.05 -9.39 -27.94
CA VAL A 544 37.90 -10.38 -29.02
C VAL A 544 38.14 -9.70 -30.36
N ARG A 545 39.18 -10.15 -31.06
CA ARG A 545 39.57 -9.72 -32.40
C ARG A 545 38.57 -10.26 -33.44
N ARG A 546 37.88 -9.37 -34.16
CA ARG A 546 37.04 -9.71 -35.33
C ARG A 546 37.88 -10.43 -36.41
N PRO A 547 37.40 -11.53 -37.02
CA PRO A 547 37.97 -12.03 -38.26
C PRO A 547 37.43 -11.23 -39.44
N SER A 548 38.33 -10.86 -40.34
CA SER A 548 38.05 -10.21 -41.62
C SER A 548 37.49 -11.23 -42.61
N ARG A 549 36.29 -10.99 -43.15
CA ARG A 549 35.98 -10.95 -44.58
C ARG A 549 34.54 -10.52 -44.82
#